data_AF-A0A661DQT8-F1
#
_entry.id   AF-A0A661DQT8-F1
#
_cell.length_a   1.000
_cell.length_b   1.000
_cell.length_c   1.000
_cell.angle_alpha   90.00
_cell.angle_beta   90.00
_cell.angle_gamma   90.00
#
_symmetry.space_group_name_H-M   'P 1'
#
loop_
_entity.id
_entity.type
_entity.pdbx_description
1 polymer ?
#
loop_
_entity_poly.entity_id
_entity_poly.type
_entity_poly.pdbx_seq_one_letter_code
_entity_poly.pdbx_strand_id
1 'polypeptide(L)'
;PVAGSDKSSQYRYEKWLEAAEAIKEYTPEESLFVSFWDNAQRIELFTGREVWTSLPEKEAYASEQEQSLWQSVAGGFDSEGKSKKYAQYLLMDMTSAVAELKQQLPENKVAYLLVTSDDLAHVQEVAILNGRSLPIETRIFPANSDMHNSISKVKDWAKDGDGTGSYLVQPVSEQSIRVWRITDKAFEDSLLIRALPFTSTLDKPFEHLKLVYQSDWGSYLSIFEIQ
;
A
#
# COMPACT_ATOMS: atom_id res chain seq x y z
N PRO A 1 -12.62 -29.10 8.84
CA PRO A 1 -11.72 -28.70 9.94
C PRO A 1 -11.00 -27.39 9.58
N VAL A 2 -11.52 -26.25 10.04
CA VAL A 2 -10.84 -24.96 9.86
C VAL A 2 -9.82 -24.84 10.98
N ALA A 3 -8.60 -25.32 10.70
CA ALA A 3 -7.49 -25.28 11.62
C ALA A 3 -6.89 -23.87 11.63
N GLY A 4 -7.01 -23.18 12.76
CA GLY A 4 -6.27 -21.96 13.13
C GLY A 4 -6.59 -20.73 12.28
N SER A 5 -7.41 -19.81 12.80
CA SER A 5 -7.35 -18.43 12.32
C SER A 5 -5.94 -17.91 12.59
N ASP A 6 -5.18 -17.68 11.53
CA ASP A 6 -3.85 -17.08 11.62
C ASP A 6 -3.96 -15.74 12.35
N LYS A 7 -3.25 -15.56 13.47
CA LYS A 7 -3.27 -14.31 14.25
C LYS A 7 -2.94 -13.11 13.37
N SER A 8 -2.15 -13.28 12.31
CA SER A 8 -1.86 -12.22 11.34
C SER A 8 -3.14 -11.67 10.69
N SER A 9 -4.10 -12.53 10.36
CA SER A 9 -5.37 -12.15 9.74
C SER A 9 -6.29 -11.45 10.75
N GLN A 10 -6.26 -11.89 12.02
CA GLN A 10 -6.97 -11.21 13.09
C GLN A 10 -6.42 -9.79 13.31
N TYR A 11 -5.10 -9.62 13.37
CA TYR A 11 -4.49 -8.30 13.51
C TYR A 11 -4.81 -7.38 12.34
N ARG A 12 -4.73 -7.86 11.09
CA ARG A 12 -5.14 -7.06 9.91
C ARG A 12 -6.58 -6.58 10.04
N TYR A 13 -7.50 -7.46 10.46
CA TYR A 13 -8.90 -7.11 10.64
C TYR A 13 -9.08 -6.04 11.74
N GLU A 14 -8.45 -6.22 12.90
CA GLU A 14 -8.48 -5.25 14.00
C GLU A 14 -7.93 -3.88 13.57
N LYS A 15 -6.79 -3.84 12.87
CA LYS A 15 -6.21 -2.59 12.38
C LYS A 15 -7.10 -1.87 11.36
N TRP A 16 -7.87 -2.60 10.56
CA TRP A 16 -8.85 -2.02 9.66
C TRP A 16 -10.08 -1.46 10.39
N LEU A 17 -10.53 -2.08 11.48
CA LEU A 17 -11.60 -1.51 12.31
C LEU A 17 -11.13 -0.22 12.98
N GLU A 18 -9.91 -0.21 13.54
CA GLU A 18 -9.32 0.99 14.12
C GLU A 18 -9.16 2.11 13.07
N ALA A 19 -8.69 1.77 11.87
CA ALA A 19 -8.59 2.73 10.77
C ALA A 19 -9.96 3.28 10.35
N ALA A 20 -11.01 2.46 10.33
CA ALA A 20 -12.36 2.91 10.01
C ALA A 20 -12.90 3.91 11.05
N GLU A 21 -12.63 3.69 12.32
CA GLU A 21 -12.98 4.64 13.39
C GLU A 21 -12.15 5.92 13.28
N ALA A 22 -10.84 5.81 13.01
CA ALA A 22 -9.97 6.96 12.78
C ALA A 22 -10.41 7.81 11.56
N ILE A 23 -10.87 7.18 10.48
CA ILE A 23 -11.44 7.88 9.32
C ILE A 23 -12.68 8.69 9.75
N LYS A 24 -13.58 8.07 10.52
CA LYS A 24 -14.79 8.76 10.98
C LYS A 24 -14.49 9.91 11.94
N GLU A 25 -13.48 9.75 12.80
CA GLU A 25 -13.10 10.73 13.82
C GLU A 25 -12.29 11.90 13.25
N TYR A 26 -11.35 11.62 12.34
CA TYR A 26 -10.35 12.59 11.91
C TYR A 26 -10.56 13.14 10.49
N THR A 27 -11.58 12.69 9.75
CA THR A 27 -11.91 13.24 8.42
C THR A 27 -13.36 13.75 8.31
N PRO A 28 -13.60 14.83 7.53
CA PRO A 28 -14.95 15.28 7.20
C PRO A 28 -15.80 14.18 6.56
N GLU A 29 -17.13 14.22 6.75
CA GLU A 29 -18.05 13.22 6.17
C GLU A 29 -17.99 13.18 4.64
N GLU A 30 -17.87 14.34 4.01
CA GLU A 30 -17.84 14.51 2.54
C GLU A 30 -16.43 14.38 1.95
N SER A 31 -15.45 13.86 2.71
CA SER A 31 -14.08 13.68 2.24
C SER A 31 -13.98 12.59 1.17
N LEU A 32 -13.02 12.76 0.25
CA LEU A 32 -12.69 11.80 -0.80
C LEU A 32 -11.44 11.01 -0.44
N PHE A 33 -11.47 9.69 -0.57
CA PHE A 33 -10.30 8.84 -0.36
C PHE A 33 -9.70 8.33 -1.66
N VAL A 34 -8.37 8.33 -1.72
CA VAL A 34 -7.57 7.71 -2.77
C VAL A 34 -6.81 6.55 -2.15
N SER A 35 -6.94 5.36 -2.72
CA SER A 35 -6.23 4.16 -2.30
C SER A 35 -6.20 3.16 -3.46
N PHE A 36 -5.58 1.99 -3.24
CA PHE A 36 -5.74 0.86 -4.13
C PHE A 36 -7.21 0.38 -4.13
N TRP A 37 -7.66 -0.23 -5.22
CA TRP A 37 -9.09 -0.44 -5.49
C TRP A 37 -9.79 -1.26 -4.39
N ASP A 38 -9.13 -2.27 -3.84
CA ASP A 38 -9.66 -3.17 -2.81
C ASP A 38 -9.76 -2.48 -1.45
N ASN A 39 -8.75 -1.68 -1.10
CA ASN A 39 -8.77 -0.83 0.08
C ASN A 39 -9.82 0.27 -0.04
N ALA A 40 -10.02 0.84 -1.23
CA ALA A 40 -11.08 1.80 -1.48
C ALA A 40 -12.47 1.19 -1.26
N GLN A 41 -12.73 -0.02 -1.77
CA GLN A 41 -13.97 -0.74 -1.45
C GLN A 41 -14.14 -0.95 0.05
N ARG A 42 -13.04 -1.26 0.77
CA ARG A 42 -13.09 -1.44 2.21
C ARG A 42 -13.38 -0.13 2.96
N ILE A 43 -12.79 0.99 2.54
CA ILE A 43 -13.06 2.32 3.10
C ILE A 43 -14.55 2.65 2.94
N GLU A 44 -15.07 2.55 1.72
CA GLU A 44 -16.47 2.83 1.41
C GLU A 44 -17.40 1.95 2.27
N LEU A 45 -17.12 0.64 2.34
CA LEU A 45 -17.91 -0.32 3.12
C LEU A 45 -17.94 -0.01 4.62
N PHE A 46 -16.80 0.34 5.23
CA PHE A 46 -16.70 0.50 6.69
C PHE A 46 -17.01 1.92 7.19
N THR A 47 -16.91 2.91 6.31
CA THR A 47 -16.98 4.32 6.71
C THR A 47 -18.01 5.13 5.92
N GLY A 48 -18.48 4.62 4.78
CA GLY A 48 -19.36 5.36 3.87
C GLY A 48 -18.70 6.56 3.18
N ARG A 49 -17.37 6.73 3.33
CA ARG A 49 -16.64 7.82 2.66
C ARG A 49 -16.54 7.54 1.16
N GLU A 50 -16.65 8.61 0.37
CA GLU A 50 -16.47 8.52 -1.07
C GLU A 50 -15.02 8.13 -1.41
N VAL A 51 -14.86 7.35 -2.47
CA VAL A 51 -13.56 6.90 -2.97
C VAL A 51 -13.36 7.27 -4.43
N TRP A 52 -12.13 7.61 -4.79
CA TRP A 52 -11.81 8.08 -6.14
C TRP A 52 -11.88 6.96 -7.19
N THR A 53 -11.39 5.77 -6.82
CA THR A 53 -11.51 4.54 -7.60
C THR A 53 -11.77 3.36 -6.67
N SER A 54 -12.66 2.46 -7.06
CA SER A 54 -13.02 1.24 -6.31
C SER A 54 -13.02 -0.01 -7.18
N LEU A 55 -12.57 0.08 -8.42
CA LEU A 55 -12.53 -1.04 -9.37
C LEU A 55 -11.12 -1.20 -9.93
N PRO A 56 -10.62 -2.42 -10.15
CA PRO A 56 -9.30 -2.62 -10.74
C PRO A 56 -9.30 -2.28 -12.24
N GLU A 57 -8.11 -2.05 -12.79
CA GLU A 57 -7.92 -1.95 -14.23
C GLU A 57 -7.88 -3.35 -14.86
N LYS A 58 -8.61 -3.59 -15.96
CA LYS A 58 -8.67 -4.92 -16.59
C LYS A 58 -7.31 -5.39 -17.10
N GLU A 59 -6.53 -4.47 -17.66
CA GLU A 59 -5.22 -4.70 -18.26
C GLU A 59 -4.15 -5.13 -17.25
N ALA A 60 -4.42 -5.00 -15.94
CA ALA A 60 -3.54 -5.51 -14.90
C ALA A 60 -3.46 -7.05 -14.88
N TYR A 61 -4.42 -7.74 -15.52
CA TYR A 61 -4.59 -9.19 -15.45
C TYR A 61 -4.39 -9.82 -16.82
N ALA A 62 -3.45 -10.76 -16.92
CA ALA A 62 -2.92 -11.23 -18.19
C ALA A 62 -3.80 -12.31 -18.86
N SER A 63 -4.58 -13.05 -18.09
CA SER A 63 -5.40 -14.16 -18.60
C SER A 63 -6.90 -13.91 -18.45
N GLU A 64 -7.71 -14.46 -19.36
CA GLU A 64 -9.18 -14.37 -19.27
C GLU A 64 -9.73 -15.00 -17.98
N GLN A 65 -9.06 -16.03 -17.46
CA GLN A 65 -9.42 -16.71 -16.22
C GLN A 65 -9.22 -15.80 -15.01
N GLU A 66 -8.08 -15.11 -14.96
CA GLU A 66 -7.76 -14.12 -13.94
C GLU A 66 -8.69 -12.90 -14.04
N GLN A 67 -8.95 -12.41 -15.25
CA GLN A 67 -9.92 -11.33 -15.48
C GLN A 67 -11.32 -11.74 -15.02
N SER A 68 -11.77 -12.96 -15.31
CA SER A 68 -13.08 -13.44 -14.86
C SER A 68 -13.18 -13.54 -13.34
N LEU A 69 -12.11 -14.01 -12.68
CA LEU A 69 -12.02 -14.05 -11.22
C LEU A 69 -12.14 -12.64 -10.64
N TRP A 70 -11.30 -11.71 -11.07
CA TRP A 70 -11.28 -10.36 -10.51
C TRP A 70 -12.51 -9.54 -10.87
N GLN A 71 -13.11 -9.77 -12.04
CA GLN A 71 -14.41 -9.19 -12.37
C GLN A 71 -15.48 -9.63 -11.36
N SER A 72 -15.48 -10.90 -10.97
CA SER A 72 -16.43 -11.42 -9.97
C SER A 72 -16.15 -10.92 -8.57
N VAL A 73 -14.88 -10.75 -8.19
CA VAL A 73 -14.48 -10.30 -6.84
C VAL A 73 -14.69 -8.80 -6.67
N ALA A 74 -14.23 -8.00 -7.62
CA ALA A 74 -14.31 -6.55 -7.56
C ALA A 74 -15.67 -5.99 -7.98
N GLY A 75 -16.51 -6.79 -8.65
CA GLY A 75 -17.80 -6.32 -9.17
C GLY A 75 -17.70 -5.57 -10.49
N GLY A 76 -16.54 -5.56 -11.15
CA GLY A 76 -16.32 -4.91 -12.43
C GLY A 76 -14.87 -4.53 -12.66
N PHE A 77 -14.63 -3.76 -13.72
CA PHE A 77 -13.36 -3.12 -14.02
C PHE A 77 -13.58 -1.62 -14.21
N ASP A 78 -12.55 -0.85 -13.88
CA ASP A 78 -12.55 0.60 -14.07
C ASP A 78 -12.54 0.93 -15.58
N SER A 79 -13.56 1.67 -16.02
CA SER A 79 -13.68 2.16 -17.40
C SER A 79 -13.15 3.58 -17.60
N GLU A 80 -12.88 4.31 -16.52
CA GLU A 80 -12.41 5.70 -16.53
C GLU A 80 -10.87 5.80 -16.47
N GLY A 81 -10.19 4.69 -16.18
CA GLY A 81 -8.74 4.58 -16.13
C GLY A 81 -8.10 5.25 -14.91
N LYS A 82 -8.88 5.50 -13.85
CA LYS A 82 -8.40 6.06 -12.58
C LYS A 82 -7.49 5.09 -11.85
N SER A 83 -7.79 3.78 -11.86
CA SER A 83 -6.95 2.74 -11.26
C SER A 83 -5.61 2.64 -11.95
N LYS A 84 -5.58 2.70 -13.29
CA LYS A 84 -4.32 2.82 -14.03
C LYS A 84 -3.55 4.09 -13.70
N LYS A 85 -4.20 5.24 -13.63
CA LYS A 85 -3.55 6.50 -13.21
C LYS A 85 -2.97 6.41 -11.80
N TYR A 86 -3.72 5.84 -10.86
CA TYR A 86 -3.23 5.63 -9.50
C TYR A 86 -1.98 4.75 -9.48
N ALA A 87 -1.99 3.63 -10.22
CA ALA A 87 -0.82 2.77 -10.37
C ALA A 87 0.39 3.49 -11.00
N GLN A 88 0.18 4.49 -11.85
CA GLN A 88 1.25 5.34 -12.38
C GLN A 88 1.81 6.29 -11.32
N TYR A 89 0.92 6.96 -10.56
CA TYR A 89 1.32 7.85 -9.47
C TYR A 89 2.14 7.14 -8.39
N LEU A 90 1.83 5.87 -8.08
CA LEU A 90 2.59 5.06 -7.13
C LEU A 90 4.08 4.94 -7.49
N LEU A 91 4.44 5.00 -8.78
CA LEU A 91 5.83 4.86 -9.24
C LEU A 91 6.53 6.18 -9.56
N MET A 92 5.83 7.30 -9.43
CA MET A 92 6.40 8.64 -9.60
C MET A 92 7.04 9.11 -8.31
N ASP A 93 7.97 10.06 -8.42
CA ASP A 93 8.45 10.85 -7.28
C ASP A 93 7.26 11.39 -6.47
N MET A 94 7.30 11.27 -5.14
CA MET A 94 6.18 11.56 -4.26
C MET A 94 5.63 12.98 -4.42
N THR A 95 6.50 13.99 -4.50
CA THR A 95 6.09 15.39 -4.63
C THR A 95 5.35 15.61 -5.95
N SER A 96 5.90 15.06 -7.05
CA SER A 96 5.28 15.15 -8.37
C SER A 96 3.97 14.35 -8.45
N ALA A 97 3.95 13.15 -7.88
CA ALA A 97 2.80 12.26 -7.86
C ALA A 97 1.60 12.89 -7.13
N VAL A 98 1.84 13.47 -5.94
CA VAL A 98 0.79 14.11 -5.14
C VAL A 98 0.27 15.37 -5.84
N ALA A 99 1.16 16.16 -6.45
CA ALA A 99 0.77 17.35 -7.22
C ALA A 99 -0.10 17.00 -8.43
N GLU A 100 0.26 15.95 -9.19
CA GLU A 100 -0.53 15.49 -10.33
C GLU A 100 -1.85 14.83 -9.90
N LEU A 101 -1.81 14.00 -8.85
CA LEU A 101 -3.01 13.40 -8.27
C LEU A 101 -4.01 14.49 -7.87
N LYS A 102 -3.56 15.53 -7.16
CA LYS A 102 -4.41 16.65 -6.74
C LYS A 102 -5.14 17.33 -7.91
N GLN A 103 -4.50 17.44 -9.08
CA GLN A 103 -5.14 18.01 -10.28
C GLN A 103 -6.26 17.13 -10.86
N GLN A 104 -6.30 15.84 -10.53
CA GLN A 104 -7.36 14.92 -10.95
C GLN A 104 -8.53 14.86 -9.95
N LEU A 105 -8.36 15.40 -8.74
CA LEU A 105 -9.36 15.36 -7.68
C LEU A 105 -10.28 16.58 -7.73
N PRO A 106 -11.54 16.46 -7.30
CA PRO A 106 -12.45 17.60 -7.21
C PRO A 106 -11.92 18.67 -6.25
N GLU A 107 -11.77 19.92 -6.72
CA GLU A 107 -11.24 21.03 -5.92
C GLU A 107 -12.09 21.36 -4.68
N ASN A 108 -13.36 20.98 -4.68
CA ASN A 108 -14.30 21.26 -3.60
C ASN A 108 -14.29 20.19 -2.50
N LYS A 109 -13.40 19.19 -2.55
CA LYS A 109 -13.32 18.11 -1.57
C LYS A 109 -11.96 18.07 -0.89
N VAL A 110 -11.98 17.83 0.42
CA VAL A 110 -10.77 17.44 1.16
C VAL A 110 -10.47 15.99 0.80
N ALA A 111 -9.26 15.74 0.31
CA ALA A 111 -8.86 14.43 -0.15
C ALA A 111 -7.82 13.79 0.78
N TYR A 112 -7.91 12.48 0.94
CA TYR A 112 -7.02 11.68 1.76
C TYR A 112 -6.43 10.54 0.95
N LEU A 113 -5.16 10.24 1.16
CA LEU A 113 -4.47 9.08 0.65
C LEU A 113 -4.38 8.03 1.76
N LEU A 114 -4.87 6.81 1.50
CA LEU A 114 -4.67 5.65 2.37
C LEU A 114 -3.76 4.66 1.68
N VAL A 115 -2.68 4.27 2.35
CA VAL A 115 -1.71 3.26 1.88
C VAL A 115 -1.54 2.21 2.95
N THR A 116 -1.45 0.95 2.53
CA THR A 116 -1.17 -0.19 3.41
C THR A 116 0.04 -0.99 2.95
N SER A 117 0.72 -1.66 3.87
CA SER A 117 1.79 -2.59 3.48
C SER A 117 1.29 -3.79 2.66
N ASP A 118 -0.01 -4.09 2.68
CA ASP A 118 -0.61 -5.09 1.80
C ASP A 118 -0.68 -4.60 0.34
N ASP A 119 -0.54 -3.30 0.08
CA ASP A 119 -0.49 -2.74 -1.28
C ASP A 119 0.72 -3.30 -2.05
N LEU A 120 1.76 -3.76 -1.34
CA LEU A 120 2.90 -4.46 -1.92
C LEU A 120 2.52 -5.82 -2.55
N ALA A 121 1.33 -6.37 -2.26
CA ALA A 121 0.82 -7.54 -2.96
C ALA A 121 0.47 -7.22 -4.43
N HIS A 122 0.15 -5.96 -4.75
CA HIS A 122 -0.26 -5.52 -6.08
C HIS A 122 0.91 -5.07 -6.97
N VAL A 123 2.16 -5.30 -6.55
CA VAL A 123 3.35 -4.85 -7.30
C VAL A 123 3.42 -5.39 -8.73
N GLN A 124 2.87 -6.59 -8.96
CA GLN A 124 2.77 -7.18 -10.30
C GLN A 124 1.74 -6.47 -11.17
N GLU A 125 0.57 -6.14 -10.62
CA GLU A 125 -0.47 -5.36 -11.31
C GLU A 125 0.09 -3.98 -11.68
N VAL A 126 0.74 -3.32 -10.72
CA VAL A 126 1.38 -2.01 -10.94
C VAL A 126 2.48 -2.11 -12.01
N ALA A 127 3.29 -3.17 -12.02
CA ALA A 127 4.32 -3.39 -13.04
C ALA A 127 3.72 -3.53 -14.44
N ILE A 128 2.67 -4.35 -14.57
CA ILE A 128 1.98 -4.58 -15.85
C ILE A 128 1.38 -3.28 -16.38
N LEU A 129 0.67 -2.53 -15.54
CA LEU A 129 0.01 -1.27 -15.92
C LEU A 129 0.99 -0.17 -16.35
N ASN A 130 2.23 -0.23 -15.86
CA ASN A 130 3.29 0.71 -16.18
C ASN A 130 4.28 0.20 -17.25
N GLY A 131 4.14 -1.05 -17.69
CA GLY A 131 5.06 -1.67 -18.65
C GLY A 131 6.52 -1.78 -18.17
N ARG A 132 6.75 -1.76 -16.85
CA ARG A 132 8.09 -1.87 -16.24
C ARG A 132 8.04 -2.60 -14.91
N SER A 133 9.05 -3.41 -14.62
CA SER A 133 9.24 -4.00 -13.30
C SER A 133 9.54 -2.93 -12.25
N LEU A 134 9.07 -3.15 -11.02
CA LEU A 134 9.44 -2.30 -9.90
C LEU A 134 10.79 -2.75 -9.33
N PRO A 135 11.70 -1.84 -8.95
CA PRO A 135 13.00 -2.17 -8.38
C PRO A 135 12.88 -2.50 -6.89
N ILE A 136 12.06 -3.50 -6.60
CA ILE A 136 11.83 -4.06 -5.28
C ILE A 136 11.89 -5.58 -5.35
N GLU A 137 12.34 -6.18 -4.26
CA GLU A 137 12.41 -7.62 -4.13
C GLU A 137 11.87 -8.05 -2.79
N THR A 138 11.39 -9.30 -2.72
CA THR A 138 10.89 -9.87 -1.48
C THR A 138 11.52 -11.22 -1.17
N ARG A 139 11.75 -11.47 0.12
CA ARG A 139 12.21 -12.76 0.64
C ARG A 139 11.51 -13.06 1.96
N ILE A 140 11.23 -14.33 2.20
CA ILE A 140 10.70 -14.79 3.48
C ILE A 140 11.87 -15.18 4.39
N PHE A 141 11.85 -14.68 5.62
CA PHE A 141 12.78 -15.04 6.68
C PHE A 141 12.02 -15.73 7.81
N PRO A 142 12.64 -16.70 8.49
CA PRO A 142 12.03 -17.30 9.66
C PRO A 142 12.04 -16.28 10.83
N ALA A 143 10.90 -16.18 11.50
CA ALA A 143 10.70 -15.42 12.72
C ALA A 143 10.89 -16.38 13.91
N ASN A 144 12.15 -16.71 14.20
CA ASN A 144 12.50 -17.59 15.31
C ASN A 144 12.42 -16.80 16.64
N SER A 145 12.50 -17.50 17.77
CA SER A 145 12.64 -16.88 19.11
C SER A 145 13.83 -15.90 19.22
N ASP A 146 14.82 -15.98 18.31
CA ASP A 146 15.92 -15.02 18.18
C ASP A 146 15.62 -13.94 17.13
N MET A 147 14.60 -13.12 17.38
CA MET A 147 14.21 -12.01 16.50
C MET A 147 15.39 -11.05 16.19
N HIS A 148 16.32 -10.88 17.15
CA HIS A 148 17.55 -10.10 16.94
C HIS A 148 18.46 -10.69 15.83
N ASN A 149 18.61 -12.02 15.77
CA ASN A 149 19.43 -12.68 14.74
C ASN A 149 18.74 -12.59 13.36
N SER A 150 17.41 -12.66 13.32
CA SER A 150 16.65 -12.47 12.07
C SER A 150 16.81 -11.04 11.53
N ILE A 151 16.80 -10.01 12.38
CA ILE A 151 16.98 -8.62 11.94
C ILE A 151 18.39 -8.38 11.34
N SER A 152 19.45 -8.94 11.93
CA SER A 152 20.81 -8.79 11.36
C SER A 152 20.90 -9.39 9.95
N LYS A 153 20.35 -10.60 9.76
CA LYS A 153 20.29 -11.25 8.43
C LYS A 153 19.47 -10.45 7.42
N VAL A 154 18.39 -9.82 7.88
CA VAL A 154 17.57 -8.93 7.05
C VAL A 154 18.37 -7.70 6.62
N LYS A 155 19.09 -7.07 7.55
CA LYS A 155 19.94 -5.90 7.25
C LYS A 155 21.07 -6.25 6.28
N ASP A 156 21.70 -7.40 6.45
CA ASP A 156 22.75 -7.87 5.55
C ASP A 156 22.18 -8.13 4.15
N TRP A 157 21.04 -8.84 4.06
CA TRP A 157 20.38 -9.08 2.79
C TRP A 157 19.88 -7.80 2.12
N ALA A 158 19.37 -6.83 2.86
CA ALA A 158 18.90 -5.56 2.29
C ALA A 158 20.02 -4.78 1.57
N LYS A 159 21.29 -5.02 1.93
CA LYS A 159 22.48 -4.39 1.33
C LYS A 159 23.21 -5.26 0.31
N ASP A 160 22.83 -6.53 0.21
CA ASP A 160 23.54 -7.49 -0.64
C ASP A 160 23.25 -7.26 -2.13
N GLY A 161 24.27 -7.38 -2.98
CA GLY A 161 24.16 -7.11 -4.42
C GLY A 161 23.67 -5.69 -4.72
N ASP A 162 22.57 -5.58 -5.46
CA ASP A 162 21.96 -4.30 -5.86
C ASP A 162 21.08 -3.66 -4.77
N GLY A 163 21.01 -4.25 -3.58
CA GLY A 163 20.18 -3.74 -2.49
C GLY A 163 20.65 -2.38 -1.97
N THR A 164 19.72 -1.44 -1.76
CA THR A 164 20.06 -0.09 -1.23
C THR A 164 20.30 -0.07 0.27
N GLY A 165 20.01 -1.17 0.96
CA GLY A 165 19.96 -1.26 2.42
C GLY A 165 18.60 -0.87 3.01
N SER A 166 17.66 -0.36 2.21
CA SER A 166 16.30 -0.04 2.65
C SER A 166 15.40 -1.28 2.62
N TYR A 167 14.63 -1.50 3.69
CA TYR A 167 13.72 -2.63 3.79
C TYR A 167 12.44 -2.32 4.58
N LEU A 168 11.41 -3.11 4.35
CA LEU A 168 10.15 -3.15 5.11
C LEU A 168 9.89 -4.59 5.54
N VAL A 169 9.53 -4.78 6.80
CA VAL A 169 9.19 -6.10 7.37
C VAL A 169 7.67 -6.21 7.52
N GLN A 170 7.11 -7.27 6.94
CA GLN A 170 5.68 -7.58 6.98
C GLN A 170 5.48 -8.96 7.63
N PRO A 171 4.79 -9.04 8.78
CA PRO A 171 4.45 -10.33 9.39
C PRO A 171 3.59 -11.19 8.45
N VAL A 172 3.98 -12.46 8.27
CA VAL A 172 3.21 -13.44 7.49
C VAL A 172 2.57 -14.47 8.40
N SER A 173 3.32 -14.97 9.38
CA SER A 173 2.84 -15.90 10.40
C SER A 173 3.62 -15.71 11.71
N GLU A 174 3.28 -16.45 12.75
CA GLU A 174 4.06 -16.45 14.01
C GLU A 174 5.53 -16.88 13.80
N GLN A 175 5.83 -17.60 12.70
CA GLN A 175 7.14 -18.19 12.45
C GLN A 175 7.82 -17.61 11.22
N SER A 176 7.23 -16.64 10.55
CA SER A 176 7.81 -16.06 9.33
C SER A 176 7.44 -14.60 9.12
N ILE A 177 8.43 -13.86 8.62
CA ILE A 177 8.28 -12.50 8.13
C ILE A 177 8.60 -12.47 6.64
N ARG A 178 7.82 -11.71 5.90
CA ARG A 178 8.17 -11.28 4.55
C ARG A 178 8.94 -9.98 4.67
N VAL A 179 10.07 -9.89 3.99
CA VAL A 179 10.84 -8.65 3.93
C VAL A 179 10.88 -8.20 2.49
N TRP A 180 10.58 -6.92 2.29
CA TRP A 180 10.71 -6.22 1.03
C TRP A 180 11.96 -5.36 1.09
N ARG A 181 12.78 -5.38 0.04
CA ARG A 181 13.95 -4.48 -0.11
C ARG A 181 13.83 -3.68 -1.40
N ILE A 182 14.48 -2.54 -1.42
CA ILE A 182 14.59 -1.68 -2.61
C ILE A 182 15.95 -1.96 -3.27
N THR A 183 15.97 -2.05 -4.59
CA THR A 183 17.18 -2.32 -5.39
C THR A 183 17.58 -1.15 -6.29
N ASP A 184 16.81 -0.07 -6.31
CA ASP A 184 17.17 1.19 -6.97
C ASP A 184 16.96 2.36 -6.03
N LYS A 185 18.03 3.11 -5.77
CA LYS A 185 18.00 4.27 -4.88
C LYS A 185 17.08 5.37 -5.37
N ALA A 186 16.92 5.55 -6.68
CA ALA A 186 16.01 6.55 -7.24
C ALA A 186 14.53 6.22 -6.94
N PHE A 187 14.21 4.95 -6.68
CA PHE A 187 12.86 4.52 -6.36
C PHE A 187 12.46 4.77 -4.91
N GLU A 188 13.43 5.07 -4.02
CA GLU A 188 13.17 5.35 -2.61
C GLU A 188 12.32 6.61 -2.37
N ASP A 189 12.26 7.50 -3.36
CA ASP A 189 11.46 8.72 -3.31
C ASP A 189 10.13 8.59 -4.07
N SER A 190 9.80 7.39 -4.57
CA SER A 190 8.49 7.14 -5.16
C SER A 190 7.35 7.25 -4.15
N LEU A 191 6.14 7.61 -4.60
CA LEU A 191 4.95 7.71 -3.74
C LEU A 191 4.70 6.42 -2.95
N LEU A 192 4.75 5.26 -3.62
CA LEU A 192 4.54 3.96 -2.96
C LEU A 192 5.51 3.75 -1.81
N ILE A 193 6.80 3.99 -2.02
CA ILE A 193 7.83 3.74 -1.02
C ILE A 193 7.77 4.78 0.11
N ARG A 194 7.60 6.06 -0.23
CA ARG A 194 7.55 7.14 0.76
C ARG A 194 6.34 7.02 1.68
N ALA A 195 5.20 6.55 1.18
CA ALA A 195 3.99 6.35 1.98
C ALA A 195 4.04 5.08 2.86
N LEU A 196 5.03 4.21 2.68
CA LEU A 196 5.23 2.98 3.43
C LEU A 196 6.40 3.09 4.42
N PRO A 197 6.39 2.32 5.52
CA PRO A 197 7.42 2.37 6.57
C PRO A 197 8.72 1.64 6.18
N PHE A 198 9.27 1.92 5.00
CA PHE A 198 10.62 1.49 4.64
C PHE A 198 11.66 2.19 5.52
N THR A 199 12.72 1.48 5.91
CA THR A 199 13.71 2.05 6.84
C THR A 199 14.38 3.33 6.33
N SER A 200 14.45 3.56 5.01
CA SER A 200 15.02 4.80 4.46
C SER A 200 14.04 5.97 4.37
N THR A 201 12.75 5.76 4.65
CA THR A 201 11.70 6.80 4.54
C THR A 201 11.19 7.31 5.88
N LEU A 202 11.44 6.59 6.98
CA LEU A 202 10.89 6.89 8.32
C LEU A 202 11.12 8.34 8.78
N ASP A 203 12.28 8.92 8.49
CA ASP A 203 12.66 10.27 8.93
C ASP A 203 12.51 11.34 7.83
N LYS A 204 12.02 10.97 6.63
CA LYS A 204 11.88 11.90 5.51
C LYS A 204 10.57 12.68 5.65
N PRO A 205 10.59 14.03 5.65
CA PRO A 205 9.37 14.82 5.75
C PRO A 205 8.47 14.61 4.52
N PHE A 206 7.17 14.70 4.72
CA PHE A 206 6.20 14.65 3.64
C PHE A 206 5.94 16.06 3.09
N GLU A 207 6.22 16.28 1.81
CA GLU A 207 5.75 17.47 1.08
C GLU A 207 4.35 17.19 0.53
N HIS A 208 3.43 18.15 0.67
CA HIS A 208 2.04 18.04 0.20
C HIS A 208 1.19 16.92 0.82
N LEU A 209 1.73 16.15 1.76
CA LEU A 209 0.99 15.17 2.54
C LEU A 209 1.17 15.47 4.02
N LYS A 210 0.09 15.37 4.77
CA LYS A 210 0.10 15.47 6.24
C LYS A 210 -0.39 14.16 6.81
N LEU A 211 0.41 13.49 7.62
CA LEU A 211 -0.01 12.27 8.32
C LEU A 211 -1.16 12.59 9.28
N VAL A 212 -2.27 11.88 9.13
CA VAL A 212 -3.50 12.03 9.93
C VAL A 212 -3.63 10.87 10.91
N TYR A 213 -3.36 9.66 10.43
CA TYR A 213 -3.44 8.44 11.22
C TYR A 213 -2.38 7.44 10.75
N GLN A 214 -1.84 6.68 11.68
CA GLN A 214 -0.97 5.56 11.40
C GLN A 214 -1.24 4.46 12.42
N SER A 215 -1.38 3.22 11.96
CA SER A 215 -1.59 2.09 12.85
C SER A 215 -0.33 1.78 13.66
N ASP A 216 -0.53 1.31 14.90
CA ASP A 216 0.55 0.94 15.83
C ASP A 216 1.26 -0.38 15.46
N TRP A 217 0.75 -1.11 14.46
CA TRP A 217 1.29 -2.39 14.03
C TRP A 217 2.33 -2.22 12.92
N GLY A 218 3.48 -1.64 13.30
CA GLY A 218 4.58 -1.38 12.36
C GLY A 218 4.17 -0.47 11.21
N SER A 219 3.25 0.47 11.47
CA SER A 219 2.72 1.39 10.47
C SER A 219 2.08 0.67 9.28
N TYR A 220 1.45 -0.50 9.54
CA TYR A 220 0.77 -1.34 8.53
C TYR A 220 -0.15 -0.54 7.61
N LEU A 221 -0.84 0.46 8.15
CA LEU A 221 -1.76 1.34 7.44
C LEU A 221 -1.48 2.79 7.84
N SER A 222 -1.41 3.68 6.85
CA SER A 222 -1.26 5.12 7.07
C SER A 222 -2.28 5.90 6.25
N ILE A 223 -2.80 6.98 6.83
CA ILE A 223 -3.74 7.91 6.22
C ILE A 223 -3.10 9.29 6.21
N PHE A 224 -3.06 9.90 5.03
CA PHE A 224 -2.50 11.21 4.80
C PHE A 224 -3.56 12.15 4.24
N GLU A 225 -3.63 13.37 4.72
CA GLU A 225 -4.37 14.46 4.06
C GLU A 225 -3.53 14.99 2.89
N ILE A 226 -4.14 15.14 1.71
CA ILE A 226 -3.51 15.72 0.52
C ILE A 226 -3.68 17.24 0.57
N GLN A 227 -2.56 17.98 0.64
CA GLN A 227 -2.53 19.43 0.87
C GLN A 227 -2.53 20.27 -0.41
#